data_AF-F3GMZ9-F1
#
_entry.id   AF-F3GMZ9-F1
#
_cell.length_a   1.000
_cell.length_b   1.000
_cell.length_c   1.000
_cell.angle_alpha   90.00
_cell.angle_beta   90.00
_cell.angle_gamma   90.00
#
_symmetry.space_group_name_H-M   'P 1'
#
loop_
_entity.id
_entity.type
_entity.pdbx_description
1 polymer ?
#
loop_
_entity_poly.entity_id
_entity_poly.type
_entity_poly.pdbx_seq_one_letter_code
_entity_poly.pdbx_strand_id
1 'polypeptide(L)'
;KRAGRYMLLYLGIVGLLGFFYLRLPESFVPVEDQGYLIIDVQLPPGATRSRTDLTAQLLENYMLSREATGAVTMLLGFSFSGMGENAGLAFPTLKDWSER
;
A
#
# COMPACT_ATOMS: atom_id res chain seq x y z
N LYS A 1 45.35 23.57 -25.52
CA LYS A 1 44.60 24.48 -24.60
C LYS A 1 43.08 24.18 -24.51
N ARG A 2 42.40 23.64 -25.53
CA ARG A 2 40.96 23.28 -25.45
C ARG A 2 40.66 22.02 -24.63
N ALA A 3 41.57 21.04 -24.63
CA ALA A 3 41.41 19.77 -23.90
C ALA A 3 41.17 19.95 -22.39
N GLY A 4 41.90 20.86 -21.73
CA GLY A 4 41.72 21.11 -20.29
C GLY A 4 40.34 21.67 -19.92
N ARG A 5 39.77 22.56 -20.76
CA ARG A 5 38.41 23.09 -20.56
C ARG A 5 37.34 22.01 -20.67
N TYR A 6 37.47 21.12 -21.66
CA TYR A 6 36.56 19.99 -21.79
C TYR A 6 36.69 18.99 -20.64
N MET A 7 37.90 18.78 -20.12
CA MET A 7 38.12 17.90 -18.97
C MET A 7 37.49 18.44 -17.67
N LEU A 8 37.54 19.76 -17.45
CA LEU A 8 36.86 20.38 -16.30
C LEU A 8 35.34 20.25 -16.38
N LEU A 9 34.77 20.44 -17.58
CA LEU A 9 33.34 20.24 -17.81
C LEU A 9 32.94 18.77 -17.55
N TYR A 10 33.76 17.83 -18.05
CA TYR A 10 33.53 16.40 -17.82
C TYR A 10 33.55 16.04 -16.33
N LEU A 11 34.55 16.52 -15.57
CA LEU A 11 34.62 16.31 -14.12
C LEU A 11 33.43 16.94 -13.38
N GLY A 12 32.96 18.10 -13.82
CA GLY A 12 31.75 18.72 -13.28
C GLY A 12 30.51 17.84 -13.47
N ILE A 13 30.35 17.25 -14.66
CA ILE A 13 29.24 16.32 -14.96
C ILE A 13 29.33 15.05 -14.11
N VAL A 14 30.51 14.43 -14.01
CA VAL A 14 30.71 13.22 -13.20
C VAL A 14 30.49 13.51 -11.71
N GLY A 15 30.97 14.66 -11.23
CA GLY A 15 30.75 15.10 -9.85
C GLY A 15 29.26 15.32 -9.53
N LEU A 16 28.52 15.96 -10.45
CA LEU A 16 27.07 16.12 -10.32
C LEU A 16 26.34 14.77 -10.35
N LEU A 17 26.72 13.87 -11.26
CA LEU A 17 26.14 12.52 -11.32
C LEU A 17 26.35 11.77 -10.01
N GLY A 18 27.58 11.75 -9.49
CA GLY A 18 27.89 11.09 -8.21
C GLY A 18 27.10 11.70 -7.04
N PHE A 19 26.96 13.03 -7.03
CA PHE A 19 26.18 13.73 -6.01
C PHE A 19 24.69 13.34 -6.03
N PHE A 20 24.07 13.25 -7.21
CA PHE A 20 22.66 12.83 -7.33
C PHE A 20 22.48 11.35 -7.05
N TYR A 21 23.40 10.51 -7.53
CA TYR A 21 23.36 9.06 -7.32
C TYR A 21 23.35 8.71 -5.82
N LEU A 22 24.23 9.33 -5.04
CA LEU A 22 24.31 9.11 -3.58
C LEU A 22 23.11 9.65 -2.79
N ARG A 23 22.21 10.39 -3.43
CA ARG A 23 21.00 10.97 -2.82
C ARG A 23 19.71 10.42 -3.41
N LEU A 24 19.81 9.49 -4.34
CA LEU A 24 18.64 8.84 -4.92
C LEU A 24 18.06 7.90 -3.85
N PRO A 25 16.77 8.04 -3.48
CA PRO A 25 16.16 7.11 -2.54
C PRO A 25 16.18 5.69 -3.11
N GLU A 26 16.73 4.77 -2.34
CA GLU A 26 16.78 3.36 -2.70
C GLU A 26 15.48 2.67 -2.25
N SER A 27 14.99 1.76 -3.09
CA SER A 27 13.89 0.83 -2.76
C SER A 27 14.22 -0.53 -3.36
N PHE A 28 13.77 -1.61 -2.73
CA PHE A 28 14.01 -2.95 -3.23
C PHE A 28 13.13 -3.26 -4.45
N VAL A 29 11.80 -3.13 -4.30
CA VAL A 29 10.81 -3.35 -5.36
C VAL A 29 9.69 -2.33 -5.18
N PRO A 30 9.19 -1.69 -6.26
CA PRO A 30 8.05 -0.79 -6.18
C PRO A 30 6.77 -1.52 -5.76
N VAL A 31 5.89 -0.80 -5.07
CA VAL A 31 4.55 -1.32 -4.78
C VAL A 31 3.71 -1.18 -6.05
N GLU A 32 3.15 -2.29 -6.50
CA GLU A 32 2.30 -2.34 -7.68
C GLU A 32 0.83 -2.50 -7.28
N ASP A 33 -0.08 -1.97 -8.09
CA ASP A 33 -1.50 -2.32 -7.98
C ASP A 33 -1.64 -3.78 -8.45
N GLN A 34 -2.25 -4.62 -7.63
CA GLN A 34 -2.53 -6.04 -7.93
C GLN A 34 -4.03 -6.31 -8.09
N GLY A 35 -4.87 -5.27 -8.06
CA GLY A 35 -6.32 -5.38 -8.19
C GLY A 35 -7.04 -5.76 -6.89
N TYR A 36 -6.34 -5.76 -5.75
CA TYR A 36 -6.95 -6.00 -4.45
C TYR A 36 -6.20 -5.28 -3.33
N LEU A 37 -6.89 -5.15 -2.20
CA LEU A 37 -6.35 -4.62 -0.96
C LEU A 37 -6.47 -5.68 0.13
N ILE A 38 -5.63 -5.56 1.16
CA ILE A 38 -5.79 -6.32 2.39
C ILE A 38 -5.95 -5.32 3.53
N ILE A 39 -7.04 -5.44 4.29
CA ILE A 39 -7.34 -4.55 5.41
C ILE A 39 -7.44 -5.39 6.68
N ASP A 40 -6.52 -5.16 7.61
CA ASP A 40 -6.54 -5.76 8.93
C ASP A 40 -7.46 -4.95 9.86
N VAL A 41 -8.43 -5.62 10.50
CA VAL A 41 -9.43 -5.00 11.38
C VAL A 41 -9.20 -5.50 12.80
N GLN A 42 -8.82 -4.58 13.68
CA GLN A 42 -8.53 -4.91 15.07
C GLN A 42 -9.27 -3.96 16.02
N LEU A 43 -10.21 -4.52 16.80
CA LEU A 43 -10.90 -3.82 17.86
C LEU A 43 -10.13 -3.92 19.19
N PRO A 44 -10.40 -3.03 20.16
CA PRO A 44 -9.83 -3.12 21.50
C PRO A 44 -10.05 -4.49 22.16
N PRO A 45 -9.17 -4.91 23.07
CA PRO A 45 -9.35 -6.13 23.85
C PRO A 45 -10.72 -6.17 24.57
N GLY A 46 -11.35 -7.35 24.60
CA GLY A 46 -12.67 -7.54 25.21
C GLY A 46 -13.85 -7.07 24.36
N ALA A 47 -13.63 -6.62 23.12
CA ALA A 47 -14.73 -6.42 22.18
C ALA A 47 -15.33 -7.78 21.78
N THR A 48 -16.66 -7.86 21.83
CA THR A 48 -17.42 -9.05 21.43
C THR A 48 -17.52 -9.16 19.92
N ARG A 49 -17.80 -10.37 19.43
CA ARG A 49 -17.98 -10.60 17.99
C ARG A 49 -19.02 -9.69 17.34
N SER A 50 -20.14 -9.43 18.03
CA SER A 50 -21.18 -8.52 17.53
C SER A 50 -20.66 -7.10 17.24
N ARG A 51 -19.70 -6.58 18.01
CA ARG A 51 -19.09 -5.26 17.75
C ARG A 51 -18.17 -5.30 16.52
N THR A 52 -17.46 -6.40 16.35
CA THR A 52 -16.61 -6.63 15.18
C THR A 52 -17.45 -6.77 13.92
N ASP A 53 -18.58 -7.46 13.99
CA ASP A 53 -19.53 -7.60 12.89
C ASP A 53 -20.08 -6.23 12.44
N LEU A 54 -20.45 -5.36 13.39
CA LEU A 54 -20.88 -3.99 13.08
C LEU A 54 -19.78 -3.19 12.39
N THR A 55 -18.55 -3.29 12.88
CA THR A 55 -17.39 -2.61 12.26
C THR A 55 -17.13 -3.15 10.85
N ALA A 56 -17.27 -4.46 10.65
CA ALA A 56 -17.11 -5.09 9.36
C ALA A 56 -18.16 -4.64 8.35
N GLN A 57 -19.43 -4.55 8.75
CA GLN A 57 -20.50 -4.01 7.91
C GLN A 57 -20.26 -2.54 7.55
N LEU A 58 -19.76 -1.74 8.49
CA LEU A 58 -19.38 -0.35 8.19
C LEU A 58 -18.23 -0.28 7.18
N LEU A 59 -17.20 -1.12 7.33
CA LEU A 59 -16.09 -1.19 6.39
C LEU A 59 -16.56 -1.65 5.00
N GLU A 60 -17.39 -2.69 4.94
CA GLU A 60 -17.94 -3.23 3.69
C GLU A 60 -18.76 -2.17 2.95
N ASN A 61 -19.72 -1.54 3.63
CA ASN A 61 -20.54 -0.47 3.06
C ASN A 61 -19.69 0.72 2.62
N TYR A 62 -18.67 1.07 3.41
CA TYR A 62 -17.71 2.10 3.05
C TYR A 62 -17.02 1.70 1.73
N MET A 63 -16.37 0.54 1.66
CA MET A 63 -15.68 0.09 0.44
C MET A 63 -16.59 -0.01 -0.78
N LEU A 64 -17.80 -0.56 -0.63
CA LEU A 64 -18.78 -0.69 -1.71
C LEU A 64 -19.35 0.66 -2.19
N SER A 65 -19.25 1.73 -1.41
CA SER A 65 -19.66 3.06 -1.87
C SER A 65 -18.72 3.67 -2.91
N ARG A 66 -17.58 3.02 -3.22
CA ARG A 66 -16.62 3.49 -4.22
C ARG A 66 -16.80 2.75 -5.52
N GLU A 67 -16.87 3.53 -6.59
CA GLU A 67 -17.03 3.00 -7.95
C GLU A 67 -15.89 2.06 -8.37
N ALA A 68 -14.69 2.24 -7.82
CA ALA A 68 -13.52 1.42 -8.11
C ALA A 68 -13.56 0.01 -7.46
N THR A 69 -14.38 -0.18 -6.42
CA THR A 69 -14.47 -1.46 -5.70
C THR A 69 -15.32 -2.44 -6.50
N GLY A 70 -14.82 -3.67 -6.66
CA GLY A 70 -15.55 -4.78 -7.26
C GLY A 70 -16.34 -5.57 -6.22
N ALA A 71 -15.65 -6.16 -5.26
CA ALA A 71 -16.25 -6.93 -4.17
C ALA A 71 -15.48 -6.75 -2.86
N VAL A 72 -16.08 -7.10 -1.74
CA VAL A 72 -15.44 -7.07 -0.42
C VAL A 72 -15.70 -8.39 0.26
N THR A 73 -14.63 -9.13 0.58
CA THR A 73 -14.73 -10.38 1.36
C THR A 73 -14.20 -10.12 2.76
N MET A 74 -14.99 -10.43 3.79
CA MET A 74 -14.61 -10.28 5.20
C MET A 74 -14.43 -11.65 5.86
N LEU A 75 -13.34 -11.80 6.61
CA LEU A 75 -13.07 -12.95 7.45
C LEU A 75 -13.01 -12.48 8.91
N LEU A 76 -13.93 -12.98 9.72
CA LEU A 76 -14.14 -12.51 11.10
C LEU A 76 -13.65 -13.55 12.09
N GLY A 77 -12.89 -13.13 13.10
CA GLY A 77 -12.28 -14.00 14.11
C GLY A 77 -10.77 -14.21 13.95
N PHE A 78 -10.19 -13.69 12.87
CA PHE A 78 -8.77 -13.80 12.54
C PHE A 78 -8.29 -12.49 11.88
N SER A 79 -7.06 -12.12 12.21
CA SER A 79 -6.29 -10.99 11.69
C SER A 79 -4.83 -11.42 11.56
N PHE A 80 -4.00 -10.65 10.88
CA PHE A 80 -2.56 -10.94 10.89
C PHE A 80 -1.91 -10.73 12.27
N SER A 81 -2.59 -10.02 13.17
CA SER A 81 -2.16 -9.84 14.56
C SER A 81 -2.58 -10.98 15.50
N GLY A 82 -3.45 -11.90 15.05
CA GLY A 82 -3.89 -13.07 15.82
C GLY A 82 -5.36 -13.43 15.65
N MET A 83 -5.83 -14.37 16.47
CA MET A 83 -7.22 -14.84 16.50
C MET A 83 -7.97 -14.35 17.73
N GLY A 84 -9.22 -13.93 17.54
CA GLY A 84 -10.06 -13.42 18.62
C GLY A 84 -11.37 -12.82 18.12
N GLU A 85 -12.35 -12.65 19.03
CA GLU A 85 -13.64 -12.05 18.68
C GLU A 85 -13.55 -10.61 18.21
N ASN A 86 -12.47 -9.91 18.58
CA ASN A 86 -12.18 -8.52 18.23
C ASN A 86 -11.33 -8.39 16.94
N ALA A 87 -11.07 -9.48 16.25
CA ALA A 87 -10.21 -9.52 15.07
C ALA A 87 -11.01 -9.80 13.78
N GLY A 88 -10.58 -9.20 12.68
CA GLY A 88 -11.10 -9.47 11.34
C GLY A 88 -10.10 -9.09 10.26
N LEU A 89 -10.30 -9.63 9.05
CA LEU A 89 -9.46 -9.39 7.88
C LEU A 89 -10.35 -9.21 6.66
N ALA A 90 -10.13 -8.15 5.90
CA ALA A 90 -10.86 -7.87 4.67
C ALA A 90 -9.98 -8.05 3.44
N PHE A 91 -10.58 -8.56 2.37
CA PHE A 91 -10.03 -8.60 1.02
C PHE A 91 -10.96 -7.88 0.05
N PRO A 92 -10.90 -6.53 -0.02
CA PRO A 92 -11.55 -5.80 -1.10
C PRO A 92 -10.84 -6.07 -2.42
N THR A 93 -11.59 -6.51 -3.43
CA THR A 93 -11.13 -6.54 -4.81
C THR A 93 -11.57 -5.28 -5.52
N LEU A 94 -10.73 -4.81 -6.42
CA LEU A 94 -10.98 -3.66 -7.28
C LEU A 94 -11.47 -4.17 -8.65
N LYS A 95 -12.18 -3.32 -9.41
CA LYS A 95 -12.62 -3.65 -10.79
C LYS A 95 -11.42 -3.89 -11.73
N ASP A 96 -11.61 -4.28 -12.98
CA ASP A 96 -10.47 -4.35 -13.90
C ASP A 96 -9.81 -2.96 -14.09
N TRP A 97 -8.51 -2.91 -14.40
CA TRP A 97 -7.81 -1.64 -14.66
C TRP A 97 -8.41 -0.85 -15.82
N SER A 98 -8.97 -1.52 -16.82
CA SER A 98 -9.60 -0.86 -17.96
C SER A 98 -10.94 -0.20 -17.63
N GLU A 99 -11.54 -0.55 -16.50
CA GLU A 99 -12.82 -0.03 -16.01
C GLU A 99 -12.66 0.94 -14.83
N ARG A 100 -11.41 1.26 -14.45
CA ARG A 100 -11.03 2.13 -13.33
C ARG A 100 -10.33 3.40 -13.77
#